data_AF-A0A554KXW3-F1
#
_entry.id   AF-A0A554KXW3-F1
#
_cell.length_a   1.000
_cell.length_b   1.000
_cell.length_c   1.000
_cell.angle_alpha   90.00
_cell.angle_beta   90.00
_cell.angle_gamma   90.00
#
_symmetry.space_group_name_H-M   'P 1'
#
loop_
_entity.id
_entity.type
_entity.pdbx_description
1 polymer ?
#
loop_
_entity_poly.entity_id
_entity_poly.type
_entity_poly.pdbx_seq_one_letter_code
_entity_poly.pdbx_strand_id
1 'polypeptide(L)'
;MKLASNALDYEQAGVIKKSLDSLDYLLSKPIRPDEYIVNPNLISDLNQEAIDSLKKIIIEHCTLNIEHLHRVEFYDNAHLMGTHPTSAMTVAIDGEITPRNYRHFSLHTSDDVSMMQEVLTRRLNTDWPKPDLIILDGGMPQLSIVNWEIPTVALAKKEEVIYFLNSPPLKLPRTHPGLQLLMRLRDEAHRFSRRLHHKHRASMIK
;
A
#
# COMPACT_ATOMS: atom_id res chain seq x y z
N MET A 1 27.00 -13.31 25.69
CA MET A 1 25.85 -14.23 25.48
C MET A 1 24.75 -13.53 24.69
N LYS A 2 25.11 -13.09 23.48
CA LYS A 2 24.33 -12.29 22.53
C LYS A 2 24.06 -13.07 21.24
N LEU A 3 24.11 -14.41 21.28
CA LEU A 3 24.28 -15.23 20.06
C LEU A 3 23.33 -16.45 19.95
N ALA A 4 22.25 -16.53 20.74
CA ALA A 4 21.27 -17.62 20.60
C ALA A 4 19.78 -17.20 20.69
N SER A 5 19.44 -15.90 20.62
CA SER A 5 18.04 -15.43 20.73
C SER A 5 17.36 -15.23 19.38
N ASN A 6 18.10 -14.90 18.33
CA ASN A 6 17.47 -14.34 17.13
C ASN A 6 16.63 -15.35 16.35
N ALA A 7 17.03 -16.61 16.17
CA ALA A 7 16.31 -17.53 15.27
C ALA A 7 14.98 -18.07 15.82
N LEU A 8 14.94 -18.40 17.13
CA LEU A 8 13.74 -18.98 17.78
C LEU A 8 12.63 -17.95 17.98
N ASP A 9 13.00 -16.69 18.23
CA ASP A 9 12.05 -15.58 18.38
C ASP A 9 11.37 -15.22 17.04
N TYR A 10 12.07 -15.35 15.90
CA TYR A 10 11.47 -15.06 14.59
C TYR A 10 10.41 -16.10 14.17
N GLU A 11 10.63 -17.39 14.45
CA GLU A 11 9.62 -18.42 14.18
C GLU A 11 8.39 -18.25 15.06
N GLN A 12 8.58 -18.02 16.36
CA GLN A 12 7.46 -17.77 17.29
C GLN A 12 6.69 -16.50 16.92
N ALA A 13 7.39 -15.41 16.58
CA ALA A 13 6.75 -14.18 16.09
C ALA A 13 5.96 -14.43 14.79
N GLY A 14 6.47 -15.29 13.91
CA GLY A 14 5.78 -15.69 12.68
C GLY A 14 4.49 -16.49 12.95
N VAL A 15 4.50 -17.38 13.94
CA VAL A 15 3.31 -18.16 14.36
C VAL A 15 2.27 -17.24 15.00
N ILE A 16 2.67 -16.37 15.93
CA ILE A 16 1.77 -15.40 16.57
C ILE A 16 1.13 -14.49 15.53
N LYS A 17 1.90 -14.03 14.54
CA LYS A 17 1.38 -13.22 13.44
C LYS A 17 0.29 -13.96 12.64
N LYS A 18 0.53 -15.22 12.25
CA LYS A 18 -0.47 -16.02 11.54
C LYS A 18 -1.75 -16.21 12.35
N SER A 19 -1.61 -16.39 13.66
CA SER A 19 -2.77 -16.50 14.56
C SER A 19 -3.57 -15.18 14.64
N LEU A 20 -2.89 -14.04 14.71
CA LEU A 20 -3.53 -12.72 14.66
C LEU A 20 -4.22 -12.48 13.32
N ASP A 21 -3.55 -12.77 12.21
CA ASP A 21 -4.13 -12.66 10.87
C ASP A 21 -5.38 -13.56 10.71
N SER A 22 -5.38 -14.75 11.33
CA SER A 22 -6.53 -15.67 11.34
C SER A 22 -7.68 -15.16 12.20
N LEU A 23 -7.38 -14.54 13.35
CA LEU A 23 -8.37 -13.89 14.22
C LEU A 23 -9.02 -12.71 13.50
N ASP A 24 -8.24 -11.87 12.84
CA ASP A 24 -8.76 -10.75 12.05
C ASP A 24 -9.64 -11.23 10.90
N TYR A 25 -9.29 -12.35 10.26
CA TYR A 25 -10.13 -12.97 9.23
C TYR A 25 -11.49 -13.41 9.80
N LEU A 26 -11.52 -14.01 11.00
CA LEU A 26 -12.77 -14.39 11.66
C LEU A 26 -13.61 -13.19 12.12
N LEU A 27 -12.96 -12.08 12.48
CA LEU A 27 -13.61 -10.84 12.87
C LEU A 27 -14.07 -10.01 11.68
N SER A 28 -13.49 -10.21 10.50
CA SER A 28 -13.99 -9.63 9.26
C SER A 28 -15.39 -10.21 8.99
N LYS A 29 -16.40 -9.35 8.80
CA LYS A 29 -17.74 -9.82 8.45
C LYS A 29 -17.70 -10.33 7.00
N PRO A 30 -17.81 -11.65 6.75
CA PRO A 30 -17.88 -12.13 5.37
C PRO A 30 -19.17 -11.60 4.76
N ILE A 31 -19.07 -10.96 3.59
CA ILE A 31 -20.26 -10.50 2.86
C ILE A 31 -21.06 -11.74 2.48
N ARG A 32 -22.27 -11.86 3.00
CA ARG A 32 -23.10 -13.03 2.73
C ARG A 32 -23.74 -12.89 1.35
N PRO A 33 -23.92 -13.98 0.57
CA PRO A 33 -24.52 -13.91 -0.76
C PRO A 33 -25.90 -13.25 -0.80
N ASP A 34 -26.68 -13.38 0.28
CA ASP A 34 -27.98 -12.74 0.48
C ASP A 34 -27.90 -11.20 0.49
N GLU A 35 -26.79 -10.62 0.94
CA GLU A 35 -26.61 -9.16 0.97
C GLU A 35 -26.58 -8.56 -0.44
N TYR A 36 -26.07 -9.28 -1.43
CA TYR A 36 -26.08 -8.85 -2.84
C TYR A 36 -27.49 -8.86 -3.44
N ILE A 37 -28.35 -9.77 -2.97
CA ILE A 37 -29.74 -9.84 -3.43
C ILE A 37 -30.53 -8.63 -2.90
N VAL A 38 -30.22 -8.20 -1.68
CA VAL A 38 -30.87 -7.05 -1.04
C VAL A 38 -30.31 -5.73 -1.57
N ASN A 39 -29.00 -5.65 -1.83
CA ASN A 39 -28.35 -4.47 -2.41
C ASN A 39 -27.49 -4.85 -3.64
N PRO A 40 -28.03 -4.68 -4.86
CA PRO A 40 -27.28 -4.91 -6.09
C PRO A 40 -26.01 -4.05 -6.24
N ASN A 41 -25.94 -2.91 -5.55
CA ASN A 41 -24.83 -1.95 -5.61
C ASN A 41 -23.87 -2.08 -4.42
N LEU A 42 -23.95 -3.18 -3.66
CA LEU A 42 -23.18 -3.36 -2.42
C LEU A 42 -21.67 -3.08 -2.58
N ILE A 43 -21.06 -3.54 -3.67
CA ILE A 43 -19.61 -3.33 -3.91
C ILE A 43 -19.27 -1.87 -4.14
N SER A 44 -20.07 -1.15 -4.94
CA SER A 44 -19.83 0.27 -5.19
C SER A 44 -20.02 1.07 -3.90
N ASP A 45 -21.02 0.72 -3.09
CA ASP A 45 -21.27 1.39 -1.81
C ASP A 45 -20.11 1.19 -0.83
N LEU A 46 -19.58 -0.04 -0.74
CA LEU A 46 -18.41 -0.34 0.10
C LEU A 46 -17.13 0.37 -0.39
N ASN A 47 -16.94 0.47 -1.70
CA ASN A 47 -15.80 1.19 -2.26
C ASN A 47 -15.92 2.70 -1.99
N GLN A 48 -17.11 3.26 -2.12
CA GLN A 48 -17.38 4.66 -1.79
C GLN A 48 -17.17 4.92 -0.29
N GLU A 49 -17.67 4.06 0.59
CA GLU A 49 -17.43 4.15 2.04
C GLU A 49 -15.93 4.11 2.38
N ALA A 50 -15.17 3.24 1.71
CA ALA A 50 -13.73 3.16 1.89
C ALA A 50 -13.03 4.46 1.46
N ILE A 51 -13.43 5.07 0.35
CA ILE A 51 -12.90 6.35 -0.13
C ILE A 51 -13.29 7.50 0.80
N ASP A 52 -14.55 7.58 1.21
CA ASP A 52 -15.06 8.67 2.06
C ASP A 52 -14.39 8.63 3.43
N SER A 53 -14.26 7.44 4.01
CA SER A 53 -13.57 7.26 5.30
C SER A 53 -12.08 7.56 5.20
N LEU A 54 -11.41 7.18 4.09
CA LEU A 54 -10.01 7.54 3.84
C LEU A 54 -9.85 9.05 3.65
N LYS A 55 -10.71 9.69 2.86
CA LYS A 55 -10.71 11.14 2.62
C LYS A 55 -10.81 11.90 3.94
N LYS A 56 -11.69 11.46 4.85
CA LYS A 56 -11.83 12.06 6.18
C LYS A 56 -10.52 12.02 6.98
N ILE A 57 -9.85 10.86 7.00
CA ILE A 57 -8.55 10.70 7.67
C ILE A 57 -7.52 11.67 7.06
N ILE A 58 -7.46 11.75 5.73
CA ILE A 58 -6.47 12.62 5.07
C ILE A 58 -6.76 14.09 5.36
N ILE A 59 -8.01 14.54 5.33
CA ILE A 59 -8.37 15.94 5.66
C ILE A 59 -8.03 16.28 7.11
N GLU A 60 -8.22 15.35 8.04
CA GLU A 60 -7.92 15.56 9.46
C GLU A 60 -6.41 15.63 9.76
N HIS A 61 -5.58 14.92 8.98
CA HIS A 61 -4.16 14.72 9.29
C HIS A 61 -3.17 15.32 8.27
N CYS A 62 -3.61 15.70 7.08
CA CYS A 62 -2.78 16.36 6.06
C CYS A 62 -3.14 17.84 5.93
N THR A 63 -2.13 18.66 5.69
CA THR A 63 -2.30 20.11 5.53
C THR A 63 -2.84 20.49 4.13
N LEU A 64 -2.73 19.58 3.17
CA LEU A 64 -3.20 19.78 1.80
C LEU A 64 -4.69 19.49 1.71
N ASN A 65 -5.46 20.44 1.20
CA ASN A 65 -6.89 20.28 1.03
C ASN A 65 -7.19 19.35 -0.16
N ILE A 66 -8.07 18.38 0.04
CA ILE A 66 -8.48 17.42 -0.99
C ILE A 66 -9.97 17.60 -1.27
N GLU A 67 -10.30 18.11 -2.45
CA GLU A 67 -11.69 18.23 -2.89
C GLU A 67 -12.29 16.86 -3.23
N HIS A 68 -11.53 16.01 -3.92
CA HIS A 68 -11.94 14.68 -4.37
C HIS A 68 -10.81 13.66 -4.23
N LEU A 69 -11.18 12.42 -3.91
CA LEU A 69 -10.24 11.29 -3.79
C LEU A 69 -10.64 10.22 -4.80
N HIS A 70 -10.41 10.51 -6.08
CA HIS A 70 -10.79 9.63 -7.19
C HIS A 70 -9.67 8.65 -7.52
N ARG A 71 -8.41 9.11 -7.61
CA ARG A 71 -7.26 8.29 -7.95
C ARG A 71 -6.28 8.17 -6.78
N VAL A 72 -6.18 6.96 -6.23
CA VAL A 72 -5.25 6.62 -5.14
C VAL A 72 -4.17 5.70 -5.66
N GLU A 73 -2.90 6.04 -5.40
CA GLU A 73 -1.75 5.25 -5.85
C GLU A 73 -0.91 4.74 -4.68
N PHE A 74 -0.41 3.53 -4.80
CA PHE A 74 0.44 2.88 -3.80
C PHE A 74 1.76 2.42 -4.43
N TYR A 75 2.88 2.67 -3.75
CA TYR A 75 4.24 2.39 -4.21
C TYR A 75 4.96 1.41 -3.26
N ASP A 76 5.43 0.28 -3.82
CA ASP A 76 6.20 -0.76 -3.13
C ASP A 76 7.59 -0.87 -3.77
N ASN A 77 8.65 -0.62 -3.01
CA ASN A 77 10.03 -0.78 -3.46
C ASN A 77 10.52 -2.20 -3.17
N ALA A 78 11.05 -2.88 -4.18
CA ALA A 78 11.57 -4.23 -4.08
C ALA A 78 13.03 -4.30 -4.55
N HIS A 79 13.93 -4.70 -3.65
CA HIS A 79 15.28 -5.13 -4.03
C HIS A 79 15.24 -6.56 -4.54
N LEU A 80 15.51 -6.74 -5.83
CA LEU A 80 15.90 -8.05 -6.32
C LEU A 80 17.41 -8.24 -6.13
N MET A 81 17.82 -9.30 -5.44
CA MET A 81 19.22 -9.69 -5.42
C MET A 81 19.68 -10.06 -6.85
N GLY A 82 20.72 -9.38 -7.35
CA GLY A 82 21.34 -9.68 -8.65
C GLY A 82 20.68 -9.05 -9.89
N THR A 83 19.67 -8.19 -9.73
CA THR A 83 19.08 -7.40 -10.83
C THR A 83 18.85 -5.95 -10.39
N HIS A 84 18.56 -5.06 -11.35
CA HIS A 84 18.21 -3.67 -11.05
C HIS A 84 17.03 -3.62 -10.07
N PRO A 85 17.09 -2.79 -9.01
CA PRO A 85 15.96 -2.59 -8.10
C PRO A 85 14.70 -2.17 -8.85
N THR A 86 13.53 -2.55 -8.33
CA THR A 86 12.25 -2.26 -8.98
C THR A 86 11.27 -1.64 -8.01
N SER A 87 10.42 -0.76 -8.52
CA SER A 87 9.26 -0.24 -7.76
C SER A 87 7.96 -0.60 -8.47
N ALA A 88 6.98 -1.05 -7.71
CA ALA A 88 5.65 -1.41 -8.17
C ALA A 88 4.65 -0.33 -7.78
N MET A 89 3.92 0.16 -8.77
CA MET A 89 2.82 1.10 -8.59
C MET A 89 1.49 0.37 -8.80
N THR A 90 0.63 0.42 -7.79
CA THR A 90 -0.78 -0.02 -7.88
C THR A 90 -1.72 1.14 -7.69
N VAL A 91 -2.96 0.95 -8.14
CA VAL A 91 -3.91 2.04 -8.34
C VAL A 91 -5.30 1.58 -7.93
N ALA A 92 -6.00 2.43 -7.16
CA ALA A 92 -7.43 2.38 -7.00
C ALA A 92 -8.08 3.61 -7.65
N ILE A 93 -9.19 3.40 -8.34
CA ILE A 93 -10.05 4.46 -8.88
C ILE A 93 -11.39 4.33 -8.19
N ASP A 94 -11.86 5.38 -7.51
CA ASP A 94 -13.11 5.38 -6.72
C ASP A 94 -13.22 4.17 -5.77
N GLY A 95 -12.10 3.81 -5.14
CA GLY A 95 -12.01 2.69 -4.22
C GLY A 95 -11.90 1.31 -4.88
N GLU A 96 -12.06 1.23 -6.20
CA GLU A 96 -11.90 0.01 -6.99
C GLU A 96 -10.44 -0.18 -7.44
N ILE A 97 -9.88 -1.33 -7.07
CA ILE A 97 -8.56 -1.76 -7.52
C ILE A 97 -8.52 -1.87 -9.05
N THR A 98 -7.59 -1.16 -9.70
CA THR A 98 -7.53 -1.03 -11.17
C THR A 98 -6.21 -1.58 -11.76
N PRO A 99 -6.09 -2.91 -11.99
CA PRO A 99 -4.86 -3.54 -12.48
C PRO A 99 -4.34 -3.02 -13.83
N ARG A 100 -5.23 -2.51 -14.69
CA ARG A 100 -4.86 -1.95 -16.01
C ARG A 100 -3.92 -0.73 -15.89
N ASN A 101 -3.97 -0.05 -14.74
CA ASN A 101 -3.17 1.14 -14.47
C ASN A 101 -1.89 0.84 -13.68
N TYR A 102 -1.62 -0.44 -13.35
CA TYR A 102 -0.41 -0.82 -12.63
C TYR A 102 0.83 -0.65 -13.47
N ARG A 103 1.96 -0.31 -12.84
CA ARG A 103 3.24 -0.08 -13.53
C ARG A 103 4.41 -0.59 -12.71
N HIS A 104 5.41 -1.09 -13.40
CA HIS A 104 6.71 -1.44 -12.83
C HIS A 104 7.74 -0.43 -13.31
N PHE A 105 8.59 0.01 -12.41
CA PHE A 105 9.70 0.90 -12.70
C PHE A 105 11.00 0.17 -12.38
N SER A 106 11.84 -0.04 -13.40
CA SER A 106 13.23 -0.45 -13.18
C SER A 106 14.03 0.78 -12.75
N LEU A 107 14.70 0.69 -11.62
CA LEU A 107 15.42 1.78 -10.97
C LEU A 107 16.93 1.61 -11.11
N HIS A 108 17.64 2.72 -11.04
CA HIS A 108 19.10 2.76 -11.15
C HIS A 108 19.77 2.90 -9.78
N THR A 109 19.04 3.42 -8.81
CA THR A 109 19.48 3.63 -7.43
C THR A 109 19.14 2.41 -6.56
N SER A 110 19.93 2.19 -5.51
CA SER A 110 19.80 1.02 -4.62
C SER A 110 19.40 1.36 -3.18
N ASP A 111 19.44 2.63 -2.81
CA ASP A 111 19.02 3.13 -1.51
C ASP A 111 17.52 3.42 -1.50
N ASP A 112 16.80 3.02 -0.44
CA ASP A 112 15.33 3.07 -0.37
C ASP A 112 14.73 4.45 -0.62
N VAL A 113 15.38 5.47 -0.06
CA VAL A 113 14.96 6.86 -0.22
C VAL A 113 15.16 7.28 -1.67
N SER A 114 16.35 7.02 -2.20
CA SER A 114 16.73 7.41 -3.56
C SER A 114 15.84 6.72 -4.60
N MET A 115 15.50 5.46 -4.36
CA MET A 115 14.56 4.68 -5.18
C MET A 115 13.17 5.31 -5.19
N MET A 116 12.67 5.72 -4.02
CA MET A 116 11.36 6.34 -3.91
C MET A 116 11.31 7.71 -4.59
N GLN A 117 12.37 8.51 -4.46
CA GLN A 117 12.50 9.76 -5.17
C GLN A 117 12.53 9.55 -6.69
N GLU A 118 13.32 8.59 -7.18
CA GLU A 118 13.43 8.28 -8.61
C GLU A 118 12.07 7.86 -9.21
N VAL A 119 11.35 6.93 -8.57
CA VAL A 119 10.05 6.46 -9.09
C VAL A 119 9.01 7.56 -9.13
N LEU A 120 8.89 8.36 -8.07
CA LEU A 120 7.92 9.44 -7.99
C LEU A 120 8.24 10.56 -8.98
N THR A 121 9.51 10.99 -9.08
CA THR A 121 9.91 11.98 -10.08
C THR A 121 9.62 11.52 -11.50
N ARG A 122 9.90 10.25 -11.83
CA ARG A 122 9.59 9.70 -13.16
C ARG A 122 8.10 9.65 -13.41
N ARG A 123 7.31 9.24 -12.42
CA ARG A 123 5.86 9.10 -12.52
C ARG A 123 5.14 10.45 -12.65
N LEU A 124 5.56 11.46 -11.89
CA LEU A 124 4.93 12.79 -11.91
C LEU A 124 5.26 13.57 -13.19
N ASN A 125 6.32 13.19 -13.91
CA ASN A 125 6.68 13.74 -15.23
C ASN A 125 6.04 12.99 -16.41
N THR A 126 5.04 12.13 -16.18
CA THR A 126 4.29 11.47 -17.25
C THR A 126 2.96 12.18 -17.55
N ASP A 127 2.43 11.97 -18.74
CA ASP A 127 1.08 12.46 -19.13
C ASP A 127 -0.07 11.62 -18.56
N TRP A 128 0.19 10.72 -17.61
CA TRP A 128 -0.85 9.90 -17.00
C TRP A 128 -1.70 10.74 -16.04
N PRO A 129 -2.98 10.37 -15.81
CA PRO A 129 -3.84 11.05 -14.86
C PRO A 129 -3.14 11.22 -13.50
N LYS A 130 -3.13 12.45 -12.96
CA LYS A 130 -2.47 12.74 -11.68
C LYS A 130 -3.19 12.02 -10.53
N PRO A 131 -2.46 11.50 -9.53
CA PRO A 131 -3.08 10.96 -8.33
C PRO A 131 -3.57 12.08 -7.41
N ASP A 132 -4.64 11.80 -6.68
CA ASP A 132 -5.15 12.65 -5.60
C ASP A 132 -4.48 12.32 -4.26
N LEU A 133 -3.98 11.08 -4.12
CA LEU A 133 -3.26 10.59 -2.95
C LEU A 133 -2.18 9.58 -3.35
N ILE A 134 -0.99 9.76 -2.76
CA ILE A 134 0.13 8.83 -2.87
C ILE A 134 0.34 8.12 -1.53
N ILE A 135 0.52 6.81 -1.58
CA ILE A 135 0.82 5.97 -0.42
C ILE A 135 2.14 5.25 -0.66
N LEU A 136 3.05 5.33 0.31
CA LEU A 136 4.35 4.68 0.27
C LEU A 136 4.38 3.46 1.18
N ASP A 137 4.95 2.34 0.73
CA ASP A 137 5.25 1.20 1.59
C ASP A 137 6.47 1.51 2.45
N GLY A 138 6.23 1.94 3.69
CA GLY A 138 7.32 2.36 4.56
C GLY A 138 6.87 3.16 5.79
N GLY A 139 7.88 3.65 6.51
CA GLY A 139 7.69 4.54 7.66
C GLY A 139 8.07 5.99 7.36
N MET A 140 8.08 6.80 8.42
CA MET A 140 8.39 8.24 8.39
C MET A 140 9.61 8.68 7.54
N PRO A 141 10.75 7.95 7.50
CA PRO A 141 11.94 8.41 6.78
C PRO A 141 11.72 8.65 5.28
N GLN A 142 10.77 7.93 4.66
CA GLN A 142 10.46 8.11 3.23
C GLN A 142 9.59 9.37 2.98
N LEU A 143 8.86 9.84 3.98
CA LEU A 143 7.97 11.01 3.87
C LEU A 143 8.71 12.34 3.98
N SER A 144 9.75 12.41 4.82
CA SER A 144 10.47 13.66 5.13
C SER A 144 11.30 14.23 3.97
N ILE A 145 11.43 13.48 2.89
CA ILE A 145 12.41 13.76 1.84
C ILE A 145 11.76 14.46 0.66
N VAL A 146 10.44 14.64 0.69
CA VAL A 146 9.75 15.18 -0.45
C VAL A 146 8.58 16.11 -0.12
N ASN A 147 8.72 17.32 -0.63
CA ASN A 147 7.74 18.38 -0.53
C ASN A 147 6.89 18.35 -1.81
N TRP A 148 5.83 17.56 -1.79
CA TRP A 148 4.97 17.36 -2.96
C TRP A 148 3.71 18.22 -2.87
N GLU A 149 3.24 18.69 -4.02
CA GLU A 149 1.92 19.31 -4.19
C GLU A 149 0.77 18.31 -3.99
N ILE A 150 1.08 17.01 -3.95
CA ILE A 150 0.12 15.92 -3.83
C ILE A 150 0.19 15.34 -2.40
N PRO A 151 -0.96 15.18 -1.72
CA PRO A 151 -1.06 14.50 -0.43
C PRO A 151 -0.34 13.14 -0.46
N THR A 152 0.55 12.93 0.50
CA THR A 152 1.37 11.72 0.59
C THR A 152 1.36 11.18 2.02
N VAL A 153 1.13 9.87 2.16
CA VAL A 153 1.15 9.14 3.44
C VAL A 153 2.00 7.89 3.30
N ALA A 154 2.46 7.33 4.42
CA ALA A 154 3.16 6.04 4.42
C ALA A 154 2.42 5.03 5.28
N LEU A 155 2.41 3.77 4.84
CA LEU A 155 1.77 2.66 5.55
C LEU A 155 2.84 1.70 6.06
N ALA A 156 2.98 1.58 7.38
CA ALA A 156 3.95 0.65 7.97
C ALA A 156 3.38 -0.78 8.09
N LYS A 157 4.02 -1.69 7.39
CA LYS A 157 3.64 -3.11 7.25
C LYS A 157 3.42 -3.92 8.53
N LYS A 158 4.11 -3.61 9.63
CA LYS A 158 4.03 -4.41 10.87
C LYS A 158 2.82 -4.07 11.73
N GLU A 159 2.41 -2.81 11.74
CA GLU A 159 1.43 -2.32 12.70
C GLU A 159 0.18 -1.71 12.04
N GLU A 160 0.14 -1.67 10.70
CA GLU A 160 -0.90 -0.97 9.92
C GLU A 160 -1.09 0.48 10.38
N VAL A 161 0.04 1.10 10.73
CA VAL A 161 0.10 2.48 11.19
C VAL A 161 0.30 3.37 9.98
N ILE A 162 -0.55 4.39 9.88
CA ILE A 162 -0.47 5.42 8.86
C ILE A 162 0.41 6.54 9.41
N TYR A 163 1.45 6.88 8.66
CA TYR A 163 2.36 7.98 8.95
C TYR A 163 2.04 9.16 8.05
N PHE A 164 2.09 10.35 8.64
CA PHE A 164 1.86 11.63 7.98
C PHE A 164 3.09 12.51 8.17
N LEU A 165 3.33 13.45 7.26
CA LEU A 165 4.50 14.33 7.33
C LEU A 165 4.48 15.27 8.55
N ASN A 166 3.33 15.86 8.86
CA ASN A 166 3.17 16.91 9.88
C ASN A 166 2.15 16.55 10.97
N SER A 167 1.78 15.28 11.09
CA SER A 167 0.78 14.80 12.04
C SER A 167 1.26 13.52 12.74
N PRO A 168 0.79 13.26 13.98
CA PRO A 168 1.13 12.04 14.68
C PRO A 168 0.66 10.80 13.90
N PRO A 169 1.38 9.67 14.01
CA PRO A 169 0.97 8.43 13.36
C PRO A 169 -0.41 7.97 13.86
N LEU A 170 -1.23 7.46 12.95
CA LEU A 170 -2.58 7.00 13.24
C LEU A 170 -2.65 5.48 13.14
N LYS A 171 -3.13 4.85 14.20
CA LYS A 171 -3.44 3.42 14.24
C LYS A 171 -4.95 3.24 14.20
N LEU A 172 -5.43 2.56 13.15
CA LEU A 172 -6.85 2.30 12.97
C LEU A 172 -7.18 0.83 13.24
N PRO A 173 -8.43 0.52 13.62
CA PRO A 173 -8.92 -0.87 13.61
C PRO A 173 -8.82 -1.45 12.20
N ARG A 174 -8.45 -2.72 12.07
CA ARG A 174 -8.38 -3.43 10.77
C ARG A 174 -9.74 -3.59 10.08
N THR A 175 -10.83 -3.34 10.80
CA THR A 175 -12.20 -3.26 10.28
C THR A 175 -12.52 -1.92 9.64
N HIS A 176 -11.66 -0.90 9.77
CA HIS A 176 -11.92 0.42 9.22
C HIS A 176 -11.85 0.40 7.68
N PRO A 177 -12.91 0.84 6.95
CA PRO A 177 -12.99 0.71 5.50
C PRO A 177 -11.82 1.35 4.74
N GLY A 178 -11.42 2.57 5.13
CA GLY A 178 -10.25 3.24 4.55
C GLY A 178 -8.95 2.48 4.76
N LEU A 179 -8.71 1.88 5.94
CA LEU A 179 -7.51 1.08 6.18
C LEU A 179 -7.52 -0.21 5.34
N GLN A 180 -8.68 -0.85 5.21
CA GLN A 180 -8.83 -2.04 4.36
C GLN A 180 -8.52 -1.74 2.89
N LEU A 181 -8.86 -0.55 2.38
CA LEU A 181 -8.45 -0.12 1.04
C LEU A 181 -6.92 0.01 0.91
N LEU A 182 -6.26 0.64 1.90
CA LEU A 182 -4.80 0.77 1.90
C LEU A 182 -4.10 -0.61 1.95
N MET A 183 -4.62 -1.52 2.78
CA MET A 183 -4.12 -2.90 2.87
C MET A 183 -4.32 -3.65 1.54
N ARG A 184 -5.49 -3.53 0.90
CA ARG A 184 -5.74 -4.12 -0.42
C ARG A 184 -4.73 -3.62 -1.46
N LEU A 185 -4.49 -2.31 -1.53
CA LEU A 185 -3.50 -1.72 -2.44
C LEU A 185 -2.09 -2.26 -2.20
N ARG A 186 -1.67 -2.33 -0.93
CA ARG A 186 -0.37 -2.91 -0.55
C ARG A 186 -0.25 -4.37 -0.98
N ASP A 187 -1.26 -5.18 -0.67
CA ASP A 187 -1.23 -6.61 -0.97
C ASP A 187 -1.20 -6.85 -2.48
N GLU A 188 -1.89 -6.01 -3.24
CA GLU A 188 -1.84 -5.96 -4.70
C GLU A 188 -0.45 -5.57 -5.23
N ALA A 189 0.21 -4.59 -4.61
CA ALA A 189 1.56 -4.17 -4.96
C ALA A 189 2.56 -5.31 -4.72
N HIS A 190 2.53 -5.92 -3.55
CA HIS A 190 3.36 -7.09 -3.24
C HIS A 190 3.08 -8.27 -4.19
N ARG A 191 1.82 -8.52 -4.56
CA ARG A 191 1.47 -9.54 -5.56
C ARG A 191 2.06 -9.18 -6.93
N PHE A 192 1.97 -7.92 -7.32
CA PHE A 192 2.47 -7.43 -8.61
C PHE A 192 4.01 -7.46 -8.71
N SER A 193 4.71 -7.08 -7.64
CA SER A 193 6.16 -7.23 -7.46
C SER A 193 6.59 -8.69 -7.60
N ARG A 194 5.94 -9.61 -6.88
CA ARG A 194 6.25 -11.06 -6.94
C ARG A 194 6.07 -11.66 -8.33
N ARG A 195 5.05 -11.24 -9.08
CA ARG A 195 4.80 -11.73 -10.45
C ARG A 195 5.97 -11.42 -11.39
N LEU A 196 6.61 -10.25 -11.23
CA LEU A 196 7.80 -9.89 -11.99
C LEU A 196 8.95 -10.86 -11.68
N HIS A 197 9.20 -11.16 -10.40
CA HIS A 197 10.25 -12.10 -9.98
C HIS A 197 10.07 -13.52 -10.54
N HIS A 198 8.82 -14.01 -10.62
CA HIS A 198 8.55 -15.33 -11.21
C HIS A 198 8.83 -15.38 -12.72
N LYS A 199 8.52 -14.32 -13.47
CA LYS A 199 8.81 -14.25 -14.91
C LYS A 199 10.32 -14.22 -15.18
N HIS A 200 11.09 -13.47 -14.41
CA HIS A 200 12.55 -13.41 -14.58
C HIS A 200 13.23 -14.76 -14.28
N ARG A 201 12.81 -15.46 -13.23
CA ARG A 201 13.32 -16.81 -12.90
C ARG A 201 13.01 -17.86 -13.98
N ALA A 202 11.82 -17.81 -14.57
CA ALA A 202 11.47 -18.72 -15.67
C ALA A 202 12.29 -18.47 -16.94
N SER A 203 12.74 -17.23 -17.18
CA SER A 203 13.56 -16.88 -18.35
C SER A 203 15.04 -17.26 -18.22
N MET A 204 15.55 -17.43 -17.00
CA MET A 204 16.95 -17.85 -16.75
C MET A 204 17.17 -19.38 -16.83
N ILE A 205 16.11 -20.17 -17.05
CA ILE A 205 16.19 -21.64 -17.18
C ILE A 205 16.12 -22.03 -18.67
N LYS A 206 16.75 -21.26 -19.57
CA LYS A 206 16.86 -21.61 -20.99
C LYS A 206 18.31 -21.65 -21.43
#